data_AF-K8EAH1-F1
#
_entry.id   AF-K8EAH1-F1
#
_cell.length_a   1.000
_cell.length_b   1.000
_cell.length_c   1.000
_cell.angle_alpha   90.00
_cell.angle_beta   90.00
_cell.angle_gamma   90.00
#
_symmetry.space_group_name_H-M   'P 1'
#
loop_
_entity.id
_entity.type
_entity.pdbx_description
1 polymer ?
#
loop_
_entity_poly.entity_id
_entity_poly.type
_entity_poly.pdbx_seq_one_letter_code
_entity_poly.pdbx_strand_id
1 'polypeptide(L)'
;MEYIEPGTSITIHGLNARPDLNGLDGIVLNYIPSRERYHVKVLSGVVVLDGEEERKKEEEIFLRPGNCSKKKKETTTTSEEEEERRKRKAENDGASGRAVDIGEPSSKVAKVAEDREEKEEEEEKAAIARENATTTTGVTREGKKGVVEKIEELKDDETLLKEFFKDVSQTDRASEVERILSCFKLNPYEYLNVRFDATIQEVAKAFRKVSLLVHPDKCNHPKASIAFDAIGQAQKLLTTIDFKKEIDFNLDQAKKKVVGEYKKEMKGDTLLRVRFNGDKGKILEHFLASDEFHERWKLEGRKYIVDLEWRRRKMTLRLKDEEKRVVSEEKIENQARKKTVNAEKGWNEEEARETRVGGWRDFTNGKNKKKTKKEKKGLSVPKVRAETVERKDMPKFALGRDRVLRPDEIN
;
A
#
# COMPACT_ATOMS: atom_id res chain seq x y z
N MET A 1 -17.40 11.87 38.00
CA MET A 1 -17.24 11.93 36.53
C MET A 1 -17.38 10.52 36.02
N GLU A 2 -18.36 10.26 35.15
CA GLU A 2 -18.62 8.91 34.66
C GLU A 2 -17.69 8.62 33.49
N TYR A 3 -16.87 7.57 33.61
CA TYR A 3 -16.02 7.14 32.51
C TYR A 3 -16.90 6.61 31.36
N ILE A 4 -16.68 7.14 30.16
CA ILE A 4 -17.32 6.67 28.94
C ILE A 4 -16.37 5.68 28.26
N GLU A 5 -16.84 4.45 28.04
CA GLU A 5 -16.06 3.41 27.40
C GLU A 5 -15.87 3.72 25.90
N PRO A 6 -14.70 3.41 25.32
CA PRO A 6 -14.48 3.39 23.88
C PRO A 6 -15.57 2.60 23.15
N GLY A 7 -16.10 3.16 22.06
CA GLY A 7 -17.19 2.58 21.26
C GLY A 7 -18.60 3.03 21.68
N THR A 8 -18.75 3.77 22.78
CA THR A 8 -20.06 4.29 23.22
C THR A 8 -20.50 5.48 22.35
N SER A 9 -21.77 5.52 21.97
CA SER A 9 -22.39 6.68 21.34
C SER A 9 -22.69 7.77 22.37
N ILE A 10 -22.27 8.99 22.07
CA ILE A 10 -22.40 10.16 22.93
C ILE A 10 -23.03 11.31 22.16
N THR A 11 -23.69 12.22 22.88
CA THR A 11 -24.15 13.48 22.31
C THR A 11 -23.26 14.62 22.83
N ILE A 12 -22.86 15.51 21.93
CA ILE A 12 -21.91 16.58 22.21
C ILE A 12 -22.66 17.83 22.66
N HIS A 13 -22.24 18.46 23.74
CA HIS A 13 -22.84 19.71 24.23
C HIS A 13 -21.78 20.66 24.80
N GLY A 14 -22.12 21.95 24.90
CA GLY A 14 -21.30 22.94 25.63
C GLY A 14 -19.97 23.32 24.95
N LEU A 15 -19.84 23.16 23.64
CA LEU A 15 -18.71 23.70 22.87
C LEU A 15 -18.96 25.18 22.51
N ASN A 16 -18.13 26.07 23.03
CA ASN A 16 -18.18 27.50 22.71
C ASN A 16 -17.46 27.85 21.39
N ALA A 17 -16.38 27.12 21.07
CA ALA A 17 -15.57 27.39 19.89
C ALA A 17 -16.20 26.87 18.58
N ARG A 18 -17.01 25.81 18.68
CA ARG A 18 -17.69 25.12 17.57
C ARG A 18 -19.12 24.76 18.01
N PRO A 19 -20.05 25.73 18.03
CA PRO A 19 -21.43 25.49 18.45
C PRO A 19 -22.22 24.65 17.45
N ASP A 20 -21.76 24.56 16.20
CA ASP A 20 -22.26 23.74 15.10
C ASP A 20 -22.27 22.23 15.42
N LEU A 21 -21.41 21.79 16.33
CA LEU A 21 -21.31 20.39 16.74
C LEU A 21 -22.13 20.06 17.99
N ASN A 22 -22.68 21.07 18.66
CA ASN A 22 -23.52 20.84 19.82
C ASN A 22 -24.86 20.23 19.36
N GLY A 23 -25.25 19.11 19.96
CA GLY A 23 -26.43 18.34 19.58
C GLY A 23 -26.16 17.23 18.57
N LEU A 24 -24.95 17.14 18.00
CA LEU A 24 -24.58 16.02 17.15
C LEU A 24 -24.15 14.81 17.97
N ASP A 25 -24.42 13.62 17.41
CA ASP A 25 -23.99 12.35 17.96
C ASP A 25 -22.60 11.99 17.43
N GLY A 26 -21.77 11.44 18.31
CA GLY A 26 -20.44 10.94 17.98
C GLY A 26 -20.14 9.62 18.68
N ILE A 27 -19.09 8.94 18.23
CA ILE A 27 -18.61 7.69 18.84
C ILE A 27 -17.27 7.98 19.51
N VAL A 28 -17.14 7.62 20.78
CA VAL A 28 -15.87 7.73 21.51
C VAL A 28 -14.89 6.69 20.97
N LEU A 29 -13.74 7.11 20.45
CA LEU A 29 -12.68 6.21 20.00
C LEU A 29 -11.76 5.81 21.16
N ASN A 30 -11.31 6.78 21.95
CA ASN A 30 -10.45 6.52 23.10
C ASN A 30 -10.44 7.68 24.10
N TYR A 31 -10.09 7.43 25.35
CA TYR A 31 -9.77 8.45 26.34
C TYR A 31 -8.25 8.67 26.38
N ILE A 32 -7.80 9.93 26.36
CA ILE A 32 -6.38 10.28 26.44
C ILE A 32 -6.08 10.80 27.86
N PRO A 33 -5.45 10.00 28.74
CA PRO A 33 -5.21 10.39 30.13
C PRO A 33 -4.27 11.59 30.26
N SER A 34 -3.29 11.74 29.36
CA SER A 34 -2.32 12.84 29.39
C SER A 34 -2.92 14.21 29.06
N ARG A 35 -4.09 14.24 28.43
CA ARG A 35 -4.78 15.47 28.01
C ARG A 35 -6.15 15.64 28.68
N GLU A 36 -6.58 14.67 29.48
CA GLU A 36 -7.90 14.60 30.10
C GLU A 36 -9.05 14.87 29.11
N ARG A 37 -8.95 14.28 27.91
CA ARG A 37 -9.90 14.48 26.81
C ARG A 37 -10.26 13.17 26.12
N TYR A 38 -11.51 13.08 25.68
CA TYR A 38 -12.01 12.02 24.81
C TYR A 38 -11.71 12.34 23.35
N HIS A 39 -11.19 11.36 22.62
CA HIS A 39 -11.11 11.35 21.17
C HIS A 39 -12.42 10.81 20.61
N VAL A 40 -13.13 11.62 19.85
CA VAL A 40 -14.51 11.35 19.41
C VAL A 40 -14.58 11.54 17.90
N LYS A 41 -15.19 10.57 17.21
CA LYS A 41 -15.50 10.65 15.79
C LYS A 41 -16.94 11.14 15.63
N VAL A 42 -17.12 12.24 14.90
CA VAL A 42 -18.41 12.91 14.69
C VAL A 42 -18.70 12.95 13.19
N LEU A 43 -19.96 12.76 12.82
CA LEU A 43 -20.43 12.94 11.45
C LEU A 43 -20.95 14.37 11.31
N SER A 44 -20.15 15.25 10.71
CA SER A 44 -20.39 16.70 10.66
C SER A 44 -20.54 17.16 9.22
N GLY A 45 -21.74 17.62 8.84
CA GLY A 45 -21.99 18.41 7.64
C GLY A 45 -22.35 17.64 6.36
N VAL A 46 -23.20 18.31 5.56
CA VAL A 46 -23.61 17.97 4.20
C VAL A 46 -22.67 18.67 3.22
N VAL A 47 -22.10 17.92 2.27
CA VAL A 47 -21.40 18.50 1.11
C VAL A 47 -22.41 18.53 -0.02
N VAL A 48 -22.87 19.73 -0.41
CA VAL A 48 -23.61 19.91 -1.67
C VAL A 48 -22.57 20.13 -2.75
N LEU A 49 -22.31 19.09 -3.53
CA LEU A 49 -21.68 19.20 -4.84
C LEU A 49 -22.76 18.88 -5.87
N ASP A 50 -22.75 19.65 -6.95
CA ASP A 50 -23.76 19.65 -8.01
C ASP A 50 -24.12 18.23 -8.48
N GLY A 51 -25.36 17.82 -8.19
CA GLY A 51 -25.95 16.58 -8.71
C GLY A 51 -25.59 15.29 -7.96
N GLU A 52 -26.47 14.90 -7.03
CA GLU A 52 -26.72 13.51 -6.59
C GLU A 52 -25.56 12.71 -5.92
N GLU A 53 -25.17 13.08 -4.70
CA GLU A 53 -24.93 12.12 -3.58
C GLU A 53 -24.58 12.87 -2.27
N GLU A 54 -25.39 12.70 -1.21
CA GLU A 54 -25.09 13.25 0.12
C GLU A 54 -24.04 12.42 0.86
N ARG A 55 -22.76 12.82 0.81
CA ARG A 55 -21.71 12.20 1.65
C ARG A 55 -21.50 12.98 2.95
N LYS A 56 -21.80 12.34 4.09
CA LYS A 56 -21.51 12.85 5.44
C LYS A 56 -20.01 12.84 5.68
N LYS A 57 -19.43 13.99 6.06
CA LYS A 57 -18.00 14.08 6.37
C LYS A 57 -17.72 13.58 7.78
N GLU A 58 -16.74 12.70 7.92
CA GLU A 58 -16.27 12.21 9.21
C GLU A 58 -15.20 13.14 9.75
N GLU A 59 -15.41 13.72 10.93
CA GLU A 59 -14.44 14.60 11.60
C GLU A 59 -14.06 14.05 12.99
N GLU A 60 -12.77 14.08 13.32
CA GLU A 60 -12.26 13.62 14.61
C GLU A 60 -11.90 14.79 15.52
N ILE A 61 -12.41 14.76 16.76
CA ILE A 61 -12.37 15.90 17.69
C ILE A 61 -11.99 15.43 19.10
N PHE A 62 -11.27 16.28 19.83
CA PHE A 62 -10.88 16.03 21.22
C PHE A 62 -11.74 16.84 22.20
N LEU A 63 -12.66 16.17 22.89
CA LEU A 63 -13.64 16.78 23.78
C LEU A 63 -13.28 16.59 25.25
N ARG A 64 -13.64 17.57 26.09
CA ARG A 64 -13.54 17.42 27.56
C ARG A 64 -14.67 16.50 28.06
N PRO A 65 -14.47 15.76 29.16
CA PRO A 65 -15.51 14.89 29.73
C PRO A 65 -16.83 15.59 30.03
N GLY A 66 -16.82 16.87 30.39
CA GLY A 66 -18.05 17.65 30.65
C GLY A 66 -18.86 18.01 29.40
N ASN A 67 -18.32 17.78 28.21
CA ASN A 67 -18.94 18.12 26.92
C ASN A 67 -19.55 16.88 26.22
N CYS A 68 -19.54 15.73 26.89
CA CYS A 68 -20.02 14.46 26.37
C CYS A 68 -21.07 13.86 27.31
N SER A 69 -22.27 13.56 26.78
CA SER A 69 -23.31 12.82 27.51
C SER A 69 -23.52 11.44 26.88
N LYS A 70 -23.61 10.37 27.68
CA LYS A 70 -23.94 9.03 27.16
C LYS A 70 -25.38 9.03 26.67
N LYS A 71 -25.61 8.55 25.44
CA LYS A 71 -26.97 8.33 24.94
C LYS A 71 -27.54 7.08 25.62
N LYS A 72 -28.63 7.22 26.38
CA LYS A 72 -29.35 6.05 26.92
C LYS A 72 -29.94 5.29 25.73
N LYS A 73 -29.63 4.00 25.60
CA LYS A 73 -30.32 3.12 24.65
C LYS A 73 -31.79 3.03 25.07
N GLU A 74 -32.67 3.62 24.29
CA GLU A 74 -34.09 3.26 24.33
C GLU A 74 -34.21 1.85 23.76
N THR A 75 -34.61 0.90 24.59
CA THR A 75 -34.91 -0.47 24.22
C THR A 75 -36.24 -0.49 23.47
N THR A 76 -36.21 -0.29 22.15
CA THR A 76 -37.31 -0.70 21.27
C THR A 76 -37.15 -2.19 20.97
N THR A 77 -37.87 -2.98 21.76
CA THR A 77 -38.17 -4.40 21.55
C THR A 77 -39.03 -4.57 20.29
N THR A 78 -38.41 -4.56 19.11
CA THR A 78 -39.04 -4.93 17.82
C THR A 78 -37.99 -5.43 16.83
N SER A 79 -37.14 -6.36 17.25
CA SER A 79 -36.24 -7.07 16.32
C SER A 79 -36.02 -8.54 16.65
N GLU A 80 -36.34 -8.98 17.87
CA GLU A 80 -36.21 -10.40 18.27
C GLU A 80 -37.49 -11.22 18.03
N GLU A 81 -38.69 -10.61 18.13
CA GLU A 81 -39.96 -11.29 17.82
C GLU A 81 -40.23 -11.48 16.31
N GLU A 82 -39.65 -10.61 15.46
CA GLU A 82 -39.85 -10.70 14.00
C GLU A 82 -38.95 -11.79 13.37
N GLU A 83 -37.80 -12.06 13.99
CA GLU A 83 -36.86 -13.10 13.56
C GLU A 83 -37.34 -14.51 13.99
N GLU A 84 -37.97 -14.62 15.17
CA GLU A 84 -38.64 -15.86 15.61
C GLU A 84 -39.88 -16.19 14.76
N ARG A 85 -40.65 -15.19 14.33
CA ARG A 85 -41.82 -15.39 13.46
C ARG A 85 -41.42 -15.84 12.04
N ARG A 86 -40.25 -15.43 11.55
CA ARG A 86 -39.69 -15.90 10.26
C ARG A 86 -39.16 -17.34 10.34
N LYS A 87 -38.58 -17.75 11.48
CA LYS A 87 -38.13 -19.13 11.69
C LYS A 87 -39.30 -20.12 11.84
N ARG A 88 -40.37 -19.74 12.56
CA ARG A 88 -41.57 -20.60 12.71
C ARG A 88 -42.39 -20.77 11.42
N LYS A 89 -42.26 -19.85 10.45
CA LYS A 89 -42.92 -19.97 9.13
C LYS A 89 -42.16 -20.90 8.17
N ALA A 90 -40.84 -21.01 8.32
CA ALA A 90 -40.01 -21.88 7.48
C ALA A 90 -40.05 -23.36 7.90
N GLU A 91 -40.42 -23.67 9.15
CA GLU A 91 -40.54 -25.05 9.65
C GLU A 91 -41.90 -25.70 9.39
N ASN A 92 -42.96 -24.92 9.09
CA ASN A 92 -44.31 -25.44 8.91
C ASN A 92 -44.66 -25.77 7.44
N ASP A 93 -43.87 -25.32 6.48
CA ASP A 93 -44.07 -25.60 5.03
C ASP A 93 -43.28 -26.84 4.55
N GLY A 94 -42.70 -27.60 5.49
CA GLY A 94 -41.80 -28.72 5.23
C GLY A 94 -42.33 -30.10 5.62
N ALA A 95 -43.64 -30.37 5.60
CA ALA A 95 -44.16 -31.74 5.78
C ALA A 95 -45.62 -31.93 5.34
N SER A 96 -45.86 -32.32 4.08
CA SER A 96 -46.88 -33.33 3.73
C SER A 96 -46.89 -33.54 2.20
N GLY A 97 -46.62 -34.77 1.78
CA GLY A 97 -46.73 -35.19 0.40
C GLY A 97 -48.12 -35.78 0.08
N ARG A 98 -48.61 -35.38 -1.10
CA ARG A 98 -49.30 -36.20 -2.13
C ARG A 98 -50.76 -36.63 -1.88
N ALA A 99 -51.69 -36.08 -2.67
CA ALA A 99 -52.35 -36.76 -3.82
C ALA A 99 -53.51 -35.93 -4.44
N VAL A 100 -53.73 -36.17 -5.75
CA VAL A 100 -54.95 -35.98 -6.60
C VAL A 100 -55.18 -34.63 -7.32
N ASP A 101 -54.79 -34.63 -8.60
CA ASP A 101 -55.54 -34.39 -9.86
C ASP A 101 -56.48 -33.16 -10.11
N ILE A 102 -56.37 -32.68 -11.37
CA ILE A 102 -57.24 -31.85 -12.24
C ILE A 102 -57.39 -30.33 -12.00
N GLY A 103 -56.88 -29.52 -12.96
CA GLY A 103 -57.47 -28.24 -13.39
C GLY A 103 -56.50 -27.09 -13.75
N GLU A 104 -56.34 -26.76 -15.03
CA GLU A 104 -55.75 -25.50 -15.55
C GLU A 104 -56.47 -24.24 -15.01
N PRO A 105 -55.80 -23.05 -14.91
CA PRO A 105 -56.02 -22.02 -15.94
C PRO A 105 -54.88 -20.98 -16.21
N SER A 106 -54.73 -20.66 -17.51
CA SER A 106 -54.75 -19.32 -18.15
C SER A 106 -53.76 -18.17 -17.81
N SER A 107 -52.67 -18.10 -18.60
CA SER A 107 -52.33 -17.10 -19.65
C SER A 107 -52.62 -15.57 -19.56
N LYS A 108 -52.99 -14.96 -18.43
CA LYS A 108 -53.31 -13.51 -18.39
C LYS A 108 -52.32 -12.56 -17.71
N VAL A 109 -51.27 -13.06 -17.05
CA VAL A 109 -50.39 -12.20 -16.22
C VAL A 109 -49.05 -11.85 -16.91
N ALA A 110 -48.62 -12.63 -17.90
CA ALA A 110 -47.36 -12.36 -18.62
C ALA A 110 -47.48 -11.21 -19.65
N LYS A 111 -48.67 -11.00 -20.22
CA LYS A 111 -48.86 -10.04 -21.34
C LYS A 111 -48.83 -8.57 -20.92
N VAL A 112 -49.15 -8.28 -19.65
CA VAL A 112 -49.24 -6.89 -19.14
C VAL A 112 -47.86 -6.31 -18.77
N ALA A 113 -46.85 -7.18 -18.59
CA ALA A 113 -45.49 -6.75 -18.27
C ALA A 113 -44.69 -6.41 -19.54
N GLU A 114 -44.80 -7.22 -20.60
CA GLU A 114 -44.15 -6.95 -21.90
C GLU A 114 -44.74 -5.70 -22.58
N ASP A 115 -46.07 -5.50 -22.54
CA ASP A 115 -46.73 -4.33 -23.14
C ASP A 115 -46.36 -2.99 -22.47
N ARG A 116 -45.73 -3.01 -21.28
CA ARG A 116 -45.31 -1.81 -20.54
C ARG A 116 -43.86 -1.42 -20.83
N GLU A 117 -42.97 -2.40 -20.99
CA GLU A 117 -41.57 -2.16 -21.36
C GLU A 117 -41.45 -1.71 -22.83
N GLU A 118 -42.27 -2.26 -23.74
CA GLU A 118 -42.28 -1.80 -25.14
C GLU A 118 -42.80 -0.36 -25.30
N LYS A 119 -43.69 0.09 -24.41
CA LYS A 119 -44.23 1.45 -24.41
C LYS A 119 -43.24 2.50 -23.92
N GLU A 120 -42.41 2.14 -22.94
CA GLU A 120 -41.37 3.02 -22.40
C GLU A 120 -40.22 3.18 -23.43
N GLU A 121 -39.85 2.14 -24.18
CA GLU A 121 -38.87 2.25 -25.28
C GLU A 121 -39.39 3.07 -26.49
N GLU A 122 -40.68 2.99 -26.80
CA GLU A 122 -41.28 3.73 -27.91
C GLU A 122 -41.40 5.24 -27.58
N GLU A 123 -41.70 5.58 -26.33
CA GLU A 123 -41.72 6.96 -25.83
C GLU A 123 -40.31 7.56 -25.79
N GLU A 124 -39.28 6.78 -25.45
CA GLU A 124 -37.88 7.23 -25.44
C GLU A 124 -37.35 7.46 -26.87
N LYS A 125 -37.70 6.58 -27.83
CA LYS A 125 -37.40 6.80 -29.26
C LYS A 125 -38.15 8.00 -29.85
N ALA A 126 -39.38 8.25 -29.42
CA ALA A 126 -40.16 9.41 -29.85
C ALA A 126 -39.62 10.73 -29.28
N ALA A 127 -39.02 10.72 -28.08
CA ALA A 127 -38.35 11.88 -27.49
C ALA A 127 -37.08 12.26 -28.27
N ILE A 128 -36.24 11.27 -28.62
CA ILE A 128 -35.01 11.48 -29.42
C ILE A 128 -35.35 11.98 -30.84
N ALA A 129 -36.46 11.53 -31.44
CA ALA A 129 -36.91 12.01 -32.74
C ALA A 129 -37.41 13.48 -32.71
N ARG A 130 -37.97 13.94 -31.58
CA ARG A 130 -38.38 15.35 -31.41
C ARG A 130 -37.19 16.28 -31.20
N GLU A 131 -36.15 15.83 -30.50
CA GLU A 131 -34.91 16.60 -30.34
C GLU A 131 -34.21 16.82 -31.68
N ASN A 132 -34.11 15.77 -32.51
CA ASN A 132 -33.49 15.84 -33.84
C ASN A 132 -34.32 16.61 -34.88
N ALA A 133 -35.63 16.77 -34.68
CA ALA A 133 -36.47 17.61 -35.53
C ALA A 133 -36.33 19.12 -35.22
N THR A 134 -35.78 19.48 -34.06
CA THR A 134 -35.66 20.88 -33.63
C THR A 134 -34.39 21.55 -34.19
N THR A 135 -33.43 20.78 -34.71
CA THR A 135 -32.19 21.28 -35.33
C THR A 135 -32.27 21.52 -36.84
N THR A 136 -33.42 21.28 -37.49
CA THR A 136 -33.59 21.48 -38.94
C THR A 136 -34.89 22.21 -39.31
N THR A 137 -35.09 23.43 -38.80
CA THR A 137 -36.05 24.38 -39.41
C THR A 137 -35.37 25.71 -39.69
N GLY A 138 -35.16 25.96 -40.98
CA GLY A 138 -34.55 27.17 -41.52
C GLY A 138 -35.39 28.41 -41.24
N VAL A 139 -34.74 29.46 -40.77
CA VAL A 139 -35.27 30.82 -40.72
C VAL A 139 -34.94 31.50 -42.05
N THR A 140 -35.93 31.67 -42.92
CA THR A 140 -35.92 32.70 -43.95
C THR A 140 -36.55 33.97 -43.38
N ARG A 141 -35.76 35.04 -43.22
CA ARG A 141 -36.26 36.41 -43.05
C ARG A 141 -35.31 37.40 -43.70
N GLU A 142 -35.85 38.16 -44.64
CA GLU A 142 -35.20 39.26 -45.34
C GLU A 142 -34.86 40.43 -44.40
N GLY A 143 -33.70 41.04 -44.66
CA GLY A 143 -33.53 42.50 -44.61
C GLY A 143 -33.31 43.15 -43.23
N LYS A 144 -32.05 43.26 -42.81
CA LYS A 144 -31.52 44.49 -42.20
C LYS A 144 -29.98 44.53 -42.24
N LYS A 145 -29.45 45.56 -42.91
CA LYS A 145 -28.02 45.90 -42.94
C LYS A 145 -27.56 46.26 -41.53
N GLY A 146 -26.60 45.50 -41.00
CA GLY A 146 -25.89 45.77 -39.76
C GLY A 146 -24.57 45.00 -39.78
N VAL A 147 -23.49 45.73 -39.61
CA VAL A 147 -22.07 45.34 -39.68
C VAL A 147 -21.80 43.98 -39.01
N VAL A 148 -21.35 43.01 -39.80
CA VAL A 148 -20.84 41.72 -39.30
C VAL A 148 -19.35 41.91 -39.05
N GLU A 149 -18.98 42.04 -37.77
CA GLU A 149 -17.62 41.73 -37.34
C GLU A 149 -17.38 40.23 -37.52
N LYS A 150 -16.20 39.96 -38.05
CA LYS A 150 -15.67 38.68 -38.53
C LYS A 150 -15.82 37.60 -37.45
N ILE A 151 -16.83 36.74 -37.59
CA ILE A 151 -16.89 35.46 -36.88
C ILE A 151 -15.75 34.63 -37.45
N GLU A 152 -14.76 34.33 -36.61
CA GLU A 152 -13.66 33.45 -36.94
C GLU A 152 -14.21 32.13 -37.47
N GLU A 153 -13.65 31.74 -38.60
CA GLU A 153 -13.96 30.55 -39.38
C GLU A 153 -14.11 29.34 -38.45
N LEU A 154 -15.27 28.70 -38.52
CA LEU A 154 -15.46 27.34 -38.02
C LEU A 154 -14.33 26.49 -38.60
N LYS A 155 -13.35 26.13 -37.76
CA LYS A 155 -12.41 25.06 -38.05
C LYS A 155 -13.23 23.88 -38.57
N ASP A 156 -12.99 23.46 -39.81
CA ASP A 156 -13.70 22.35 -40.46
C ASP A 156 -13.89 21.20 -39.46
N ASP A 157 -15.07 20.58 -39.39
CA ASP A 157 -15.39 19.55 -38.40
C ASP A 157 -14.32 18.42 -38.33
N GLU A 158 -13.63 18.16 -39.44
CA GLU A 158 -12.49 17.23 -39.52
C GLU A 158 -11.23 17.70 -38.75
N THR A 159 -10.99 19.01 -38.70
CA THR A 159 -9.86 19.61 -37.97
C THR A 159 -10.14 19.63 -36.47
N LEU A 160 -11.39 19.92 -36.06
CA LEU A 160 -11.83 19.77 -34.67
C LEU A 160 -11.72 18.33 -34.19
N LEU A 161 -12.11 17.36 -35.03
CA LEU A 161 -11.99 15.94 -34.70
C LEU A 161 -10.52 15.50 -34.55
N LYS A 162 -9.61 16.01 -35.40
CA LYS A 162 -8.16 15.76 -35.27
C LYS A 162 -7.55 16.39 -34.02
N GLU A 163 -7.95 17.60 -33.65
CA GLU A 163 -7.52 18.24 -32.40
C GLU A 163 -8.05 17.47 -31.19
N PHE A 164 -9.32 17.07 -31.21
CA PHE A 164 -9.92 16.25 -30.17
C PHE A 164 -9.19 14.90 -30.00
N PHE A 165 -8.94 14.16 -31.08
CA PHE A 165 -8.18 12.90 -31.00
C PHE A 165 -6.75 13.09 -30.50
N LYS A 166 -6.11 14.23 -30.84
CA LYS A 166 -4.79 14.57 -30.32
C LYS A 166 -4.85 14.81 -28.81
N ASP A 167 -5.83 15.56 -28.32
CA ASP A 167 -5.99 15.89 -26.90
C ASP A 167 -6.40 14.68 -26.06
N VAL A 168 -7.29 13.83 -26.58
CA VAL A 168 -7.60 12.52 -25.97
C VAL A 168 -6.35 11.67 -25.90
N SER A 169 -5.59 11.54 -27.01
CA SER A 169 -4.36 10.76 -27.00
C SER A 169 -3.30 11.32 -26.04
N GLN A 170 -3.29 12.62 -25.80
CA GLN A 170 -2.38 13.26 -24.86
C GLN A 170 -2.81 13.01 -23.42
N THR A 171 -4.12 13.01 -23.16
CA THR A 171 -4.71 12.66 -21.87
C THR A 171 -4.45 11.19 -21.52
N ASP A 172 -4.55 10.29 -22.50
CA ASP A 172 -4.22 8.87 -22.34
C ASP A 172 -2.74 8.67 -21.99
N ARG A 173 -1.84 9.42 -22.64
CA ARG A 173 -0.40 9.40 -22.32
C ARG A 173 -0.12 9.92 -20.92
N ALA A 174 -0.77 11.01 -20.50
CA ALA A 174 -0.62 11.56 -19.16
C ALA A 174 -1.14 10.59 -18.09
N SER A 175 -2.31 9.99 -18.33
CA SER A 175 -2.92 8.98 -17.45
C SER A 175 -2.02 7.76 -17.30
N GLU A 176 -1.35 7.34 -18.38
CA GLU A 176 -0.38 6.25 -18.33
C GLU A 176 0.84 6.59 -17.47
N VAL A 177 1.38 7.81 -17.58
CA VAL A 177 2.48 8.29 -16.72
C VAL A 177 2.08 8.25 -15.24
N GLU A 178 0.87 8.71 -14.91
CA GLU A 178 0.35 8.67 -13.53
C GLU A 178 0.15 7.23 -13.05
N ARG A 179 -0.40 6.35 -13.89
CA ARG A 179 -0.53 4.92 -13.61
C ARG A 179 0.82 4.32 -13.25
N ILE A 180 1.86 4.56 -14.05
CA ILE A 180 3.22 4.04 -13.84
C ILE A 180 3.83 4.54 -12.53
N LEU A 181 3.64 5.82 -12.21
CA LEU A 181 4.16 6.40 -10.96
C LEU A 181 3.40 5.88 -9.73
N SER A 182 2.12 5.54 -9.88
CA SER A 182 1.29 4.91 -8.83
C SER A 182 1.49 3.40 -8.71
N CYS A 183 2.24 2.76 -9.61
CA CYS A 183 2.45 1.32 -9.61
C CYS A 183 3.24 0.85 -8.38
N PHE A 184 3.03 -0.42 -8.03
CA PHE A 184 3.69 -1.00 -6.88
C PHE A 184 5.19 -1.17 -7.12
N LYS A 185 6.01 -0.45 -6.33
CA LYS A 185 7.45 -0.29 -6.57
C LYS A 185 8.24 -1.60 -6.66
N LEU A 186 7.79 -2.63 -5.94
CA LEU A 186 8.47 -3.91 -5.83
C LEU A 186 8.10 -4.90 -6.96
N ASN A 187 7.10 -4.61 -7.79
CA ASN A 187 6.67 -5.51 -8.87
C ASN A 187 6.92 -4.92 -10.27
N PRO A 188 7.96 -5.37 -10.99
CA PRO A 188 8.28 -4.90 -12.35
C PRO A 188 7.20 -5.17 -13.41
N TYR A 189 6.36 -6.20 -13.24
CA TYR A 189 5.31 -6.52 -14.21
C TYR A 189 4.21 -5.44 -14.26
N GLU A 190 3.95 -4.78 -13.14
CA GLU A 190 2.91 -3.75 -13.06
C GLU A 190 3.28 -2.46 -13.79
N TYR A 191 4.57 -2.10 -13.78
CA TYR A 191 5.07 -0.96 -14.54
C TYR A 191 4.77 -1.10 -16.03
N LEU A 192 4.93 -2.31 -16.57
CA LEU A 192 4.70 -2.63 -17.98
C LEU A 192 3.24 -3.01 -18.28
N ASN A 193 2.39 -3.12 -17.25
CA ASN A 193 1.02 -3.62 -17.32
C ASN A 193 0.90 -4.96 -18.06
N VAL A 194 1.81 -5.88 -17.76
CA VAL A 194 1.87 -7.22 -18.36
C VAL A 194 1.40 -8.24 -17.34
N ARG A 195 0.77 -9.33 -17.82
CA ARG A 195 0.42 -10.45 -16.96
C ARG A 195 1.68 -11.10 -16.36
N PHE A 196 1.51 -11.67 -15.18
CA PHE A 196 2.61 -12.28 -14.42
C PHE A 196 3.13 -13.60 -15.01
N ASP A 197 2.38 -14.21 -15.92
CA ASP A 197 2.76 -15.41 -16.68
C ASP A 197 3.48 -15.08 -18.00
N ALA A 198 3.78 -13.80 -18.26
CA ALA A 198 4.30 -13.38 -19.54
C ALA A 198 5.74 -13.82 -19.83
N THR A 199 5.95 -14.12 -21.10
CA THR A 199 7.24 -14.46 -21.66
C THR A 199 8.14 -13.22 -21.79
N ILE A 200 9.45 -13.43 -21.91
CA ILE A 200 10.43 -12.34 -22.10
C ILE A 200 10.13 -11.54 -23.37
N GLN A 201 9.58 -12.20 -24.40
CA GLN A 201 9.20 -11.57 -25.66
C GLN A 201 8.01 -10.61 -25.48
N GLU A 202 7.00 -11.00 -24.72
CA GLU A 202 5.85 -10.15 -24.41
C GLU A 202 6.24 -8.95 -23.56
N VAL A 203 7.14 -9.14 -22.59
CA VAL A 203 7.75 -8.06 -21.81
C VAL A 203 8.44 -7.05 -22.72
N ALA A 204 9.23 -7.51 -23.70
CA ALA A 204 9.90 -6.62 -24.66
C ALA A 204 8.91 -5.88 -25.58
N LYS A 205 7.82 -6.54 -26.01
CA LYS A 205 6.76 -5.92 -26.82
C LYS A 205 6.02 -4.85 -26.02
N ALA A 206 5.64 -5.16 -24.78
CA ALA A 206 4.98 -4.22 -23.89
C ALA A 206 5.88 -3.01 -23.58
N PHE A 207 7.17 -3.25 -23.31
CA PHE A 207 8.14 -2.17 -23.13
C PHE A 207 8.17 -1.22 -24.33
N ARG A 208 8.24 -1.73 -25.56
CA ARG A 208 8.22 -0.88 -26.76
C ARG A 208 6.92 -0.07 -26.87
N LYS A 209 5.78 -0.67 -26.56
CA LYS A 209 4.47 0.02 -26.61
C LYS A 209 4.39 1.13 -25.56
N VAL A 210 4.69 0.81 -24.31
CA VAL A 210 4.56 1.76 -23.18
C VAL A 210 5.63 2.85 -23.24
N SER A 211 6.87 2.52 -23.58
CA SER A 211 7.96 3.51 -23.71
C SER A 211 7.68 4.58 -24.77
N LEU A 212 7.00 4.23 -25.87
CA LEU A 212 6.59 5.19 -26.88
C LEU A 212 5.46 6.13 -26.39
N LEU A 213 4.59 5.66 -25.49
CA LEU A 213 3.51 6.45 -24.90
C LEU A 213 4.03 7.44 -23.87
N VAL A 214 5.01 7.02 -23.05
CA VAL A 214 5.57 7.84 -21.96
C VAL A 214 6.88 8.53 -22.32
N HIS A 215 7.26 8.54 -23.59
CA HIS A 215 8.50 9.17 -24.02
C HIS A 215 8.46 10.68 -23.73
N PRO A 216 9.49 11.27 -23.10
CA PRO A 216 9.45 12.68 -22.67
C PRO A 216 9.30 13.68 -23.82
N ASP A 217 9.66 13.31 -25.05
CA ASP A 217 9.45 14.13 -26.26
C ASP A 217 7.99 14.08 -26.77
N LYS A 218 7.26 13.00 -26.49
CA LYS A 218 5.91 12.77 -27.02
C LYS A 218 4.80 13.07 -26.03
N CYS A 219 5.09 13.09 -24.73
CA CYS A 219 4.13 13.41 -23.69
C CYS A 219 4.56 14.66 -22.93
N ASN A 220 3.63 15.59 -22.72
CA ASN A 220 3.91 16.91 -22.14
C ASN A 220 3.85 16.87 -20.60
N HIS A 221 3.86 15.68 -19.99
CA HIS A 221 3.74 15.53 -18.55
C HIS A 221 5.10 15.75 -17.87
N PRO A 222 5.21 16.59 -16.82
CA PRO A 222 6.50 16.93 -16.21
C PRO A 222 7.25 15.73 -15.61
N LYS A 223 6.53 14.70 -15.18
CA LYS A 223 7.11 13.46 -14.62
C LYS A 223 7.33 12.34 -15.65
N ALA A 224 7.15 12.61 -16.94
CA ALA A 224 7.34 11.64 -18.01
C ALA A 224 8.73 10.98 -17.98
N SER A 225 9.78 11.78 -17.77
CA SER A 225 11.16 11.26 -17.66
C SER A 225 11.30 10.22 -16.55
N ILE A 226 10.69 10.48 -15.39
CA ILE A 226 10.76 9.57 -14.23
C ILE A 226 10.03 8.25 -14.53
N ALA A 227 8.86 8.34 -15.16
CA ALA A 227 8.11 7.15 -15.57
C ALA A 227 8.86 6.33 -16.63
N PHE A 228 9.49 7.00 -17.61
CA PHE A 228 10.31 6.35 -18.63
C PHE A 228 11.50 5.60 -18.01
N ASP A 229 12.19 6.21 -17.06
CA ASP A 229 13.30 5.58 -16.34
C ASP A 229 12.82 4.36 -15.52
N ALA A 230 11.67 4.47 -14.86
CA ALA A 230 11.09 3.37 -14.07
C ALA A 230 10.75 2.16 -14.96
N ILE A 231 10.17 2.38 -16.14
CA ILE A 231 9.86 1.32 -17.10
C ILE A 231 11.15 0.69 -17.65
N GLY A 232 12.18 1.49 -17.94
CA GLY A 232 13.49 1.01 -18.36
C GLY A 232 14.15 0.13 -17.30
N GLN A 233 14.06 0.49 -16.02
CA GLN A 233 14.53 -0.34 -14.91
C GLN A 233 13.72 -1.63 -14.79
N ALA A 234 12.39 -1.57 -14.89
CA ALA A 234 11.52 -2.75 -14.83
C ALA A 234 11.86 -3.77 -15.93
N GLN A 235 12.08 -3.31 -17.17
CA GLN A 235 12.50 -4.18 -18.28
C GLN A 235 13.86 -4.84 -18.00
N LYS A 236 14.84 -4.09 -17.49
CA LYS A 236 16.18 -4.63 -17.15
C LYS A 236 16.09 -5.72 -16.08
N LEU A 237 15.29 -5.49 -15.04
CA LEU A 237 15.04 -6.47 -13.98
C LEU A 237 14.40 -7.75 -14.54
N LEU A 238 13.36 -7.63 -15.38
CA LEU A 238 12.69 -8.78 -16.00
C LEU A 238 13.54 -9.50 -17.07
N THR A 239 14.57 -8.83 -17.60
CA THR A 239 15.54 -9.43 -18.51
C THR A 239 16.60 -10.24 -17.74
N THR A 240 16.85 -9.88 -16.48
CA THR A 240 17.78 -10.62 -15.62
C THR A 240 17.14 -11.93 -15.19
N ILE A 241 17.75 -13.04 -15.60
CA ILE A 241 17.20 -14.39 -15.41
C ILE A 241 16.98 -14.72 -13.93
N ASP A 242 17.92 -14.36 -13.05
CA ASP A 242 17.84 -14.68 -11.63
C ASP A 242 16.71 -13.93 -10.93
N PHE A 243 16.60 -12.63 -11.21
CA PHE A 243 15.53 -11.80 -10.67
C PHE A 243 14.16 -12.24 -11.20
N LYS A 244 14.07 -12.57 -12.49
CA LYS A 244 12.83 -13.09 -13.09
C LYS A 244 12.40 -14.38 -12.38
N LYS A 245 13.32 -15.33 -12.16
CA LYS A 245 13.02 -16.57 -11.43
C LYS A 245 12.54 -16.32 -10.00
N GLU A 246 13.15 -15.38 -9.29
CA GLU A 246 12.77 -15.04 -7.92
C GLU A 246 11.36 -14.43 -7.85
N ILE A 247 11.07 -13.46 -8.72
CA ILE A 247 9.73 -12.85 -8.78
C ILE A 247 8.69 -13.87 -9.26
N ASP A 248 8.97 -14.64 -10.30
CA ASP A 248 8.05 -15.67 -10.81
C ASP A 248 7.76 -16.73 -9.73
N PHE A 249 8.77 -17.11 -8.93
CA PHE A 249 8.56 -18.00 -7.78
C PHE A 249 7.64 -17.37 -6.74
N ASN A 250 7.87 -16.11 -6.36
CA ASN A 250 7.04 -15.40 -5.39
C ASN A 250 5.58 -15.26 -5.89
N LEU A 251 5.41 -14.96 -7.17
CA LEU A 251 4.10 -14.86 -7.81
C LEU A 251 3.42 -16.23 -7.94
N ASP A 252 4.16 -17.32 -8.18
CA ASP A 252 3.61 -18.69 -8.18
C ASP A 252 3.14 -19.11 -6.77
N GLN A 253 3.84 -18.71 -5.71
CA GLN A 253 3.35 -18.92 -4.34
C GLN A 253 2.05 -18.15 -4.09
N ALA A 254 1.94 -16.91 -4.56
CA ALA A 254 0.70 -16.14 -4.47
C ALA A 254 -0.44 -16.79 -5.29
N LYS A 255 -0.13 -17.29 -6.51
CA LYS A 255 -1.07 -18.04 -7.36
C LYS A 255 -1.64 -19.26 -6.66
N LYS A 256 -0.78 -20.05 -6.00
CA LYS A 256 -1.21 -21.23 -5.23
C LYS A 256 -2.14 -20.87 -4.08
N LYS A 257 -1.92 -19.73 -3.42
CA LYS A 257 -2.84 -19.24 -2.37
C LYS A 257 -4.21 -18.91 -2.94
N VAL A 258 -4.28 -18.11 -4.00
CA VAL A 258 -5.55 -17.74 -4.68
C VAL A 258 -6.29 -18.97 -5.17
N VAL A 259 -5.60 -19.90 -5.84
CA VAL A 259 -6.20 -21.16 -6.30
C VAL A 259 -6.68 -22.00 -5.10
N GLY A 260 -5.95 -22.00 -3.99
CA GLY A 260 -6.33 -22.70 -2.77
C GLY A 260 -7.58 -22.12 -2.11
N GLU A 261 -7.70 -20.79 -2.09
CA GLU A 261 -8.89 -20.06 -1.58
C GLU A 261 -10.09 -20.31 -2.48
N TYR A 262 -9.92 -20.18 -3.79
CA TYR A 262 -10.98 -20.47 -4.75
C TYR A 262 -11.46 -21.91 -4.68
N LYS A 263 -10.55 -22.88 -4.48
CA LYS A 263 -10.92 -24.28 -4.24
C LYS A 263 -11.73 -24.49 -2.95
N LYS A 264 -11.64 -23.60 -1.97
CA LYS A 264 -12.47 -23.65 -0.75
C LYS A 264 -13.83 -23.03 -1.01
N GLU A 265 -13.89 -21.88 -1.68
CA GLU A 265 -15.14 -21.22 -2.11
C GLU A 265 -15.99 -22.18 -2.95
N MET A 266 -15.37 -22.85 -3.91
CA MET A 266 -15.96 -23.88 -4.76
C MET A 266 -16.59 -25.06 -4.04
N LYS A 267 -16.15 -25.38 -2.83
CA LYS A 267 -16.73 -26.50 -2.09
C LYS A 267 -18.16 -26.18 -1.66
N GLY A 268 -18.45 -24.90 -1.37
CA GLY A 268 -19.77 -24.43 -0.97
C GLY A 268 -20.67 -24.00 -2.12
N ASP A 269 -20.13 -23.84 -3.33
CA ASP A 269 -20.86 -23.24 -4.45
C ASP A 269 -21.57 -24.28 -5.34
N THR A 270 -22.86 -24.49 -5.09
CA THR A 270 -23.69 -25.48 -5.80
C THR A 270 -23.92 -25.10 -7.27
N LEU A 271 -23.98 -23.80 -7.58
CA LEU A 271 -24.23 -23.27 -8.93
C LEU A 271 -23.12 -23.64 -9.92
N LEU A 272 -21.85 -23.47 -9.52
CA LEU A 272 -20.72 -23.82 -10.39
C LEU A 272 -20.58 -25.33 -10.60
N ARG A 273 -20.99 -26.12 -9.61
CA ARG A 273 -21.01 -27.58 -9.75
C ARG A 273 -22.01 -28.04 -10.79
N VAL A 274 -23.19 -27.42 -10.83
CA VAL A 274 -24.22 -27.71 -11.84
C VAL A 274 -23.77 -27.21 -13.22
N ARG A 275 -23.23 -25.98 -13.31
CA ARG A 275 -22.79 -25.39 -14.59
C ARG A 275 -21.76 -26.24 -15.34
N PHE A 276 -20.87 -26.90 -14.62
CA PHE A 276 -19.77 -27.70 -15.20
C PHE A 276 -19.92 -29.22 -14.96
N ASN A 277 -21.14 -29.71 -14.69
CA ASN A 277 -21.43 -31.13 -14.50
C ASN A 277 -20.55 -31.84 -13.43
N GLY A 278 -20.08 -31.10 -12.42
CA GLY A 278 -19.22 -31.61 -11.37
C GLY A 278 -17.73 -31.74 -11.72
N ASP A 279 -17.32 -31.38 -12.94
CA ASP A 279 -15.92 -31.44 -13.39
C ASP A 279 -15.09 -30.32 -12.76
N LYS A 280 -14.49 -30.61 -11.60
CA LYS A 280 -13.63 -29.67 -10.85
C LYS A 280 -12.46 -29.09 -11.67
N GLY A 281 -11.96 -29.84 -12.66
CA GLY A 281 -10.87 -29.42 -13.53
C GLY A 281 -11.28 -28.28 -14.48
N LYS A 282 -12.40 -28.45 -15.19
CA LYS A 282 -12.93 -27.45 -16.14
C LYS A 282 -13.32 -26.15 -15.45
N ILE A 283 -13.88 -26.26 -14.25
CA ILE A 283 -14.19 -25.12 -13.40
C ILE A 283 -12.93 -24.30 -13.09
N LEU A 284 -11.85 -24.98 -12.70
CA LEU A 284 -10.60 -24.30 -12.37
C LEU A 284 -9.93 -23.70 -13.60
N GLU A 285 -10.01 -24.36 -14.75
CA GLU A 285 -9.48 -23.83 -16.01
C GLU A 285 -10.21 -22.56 -16.45
N HIS A 286 -11.55 -22.56 -16.39
CA HIS A 286 -12.36 -21.37 -16.66
C HIS A 286 -12.01 -20.22 -15.72
N PHE A 287 -11.75 -20.51 -14.44
CA PHE A 287 -11.30 -19.50 -13.50
C PHE A 287 -9.91 -18.96 -13.81
N LEU A 288 -8.94 -19.83 -14.10
CA LEU A 288 -7.57 -19.41 -14.44
C LEU A 288 -7.52 -18.55 -15.71
N ALA A 289 -8.46 -18.78 -16.64
CA ALA A 289 -8.64 -17.97 -17.84
C ALA A 289 -9.41 -16.66 -17.57
N SER A 290 -10.16 -16.57 -16.48
CA SER A 290 -10.94 -15.38 -16.11
C SER A 290 -10.05 -14.22 -15.68
N ASP A 291 -10.47 -13.00 -16.01
CA ASP A 291 -9.82 -11.77 -15.55
C ASP A 291 -9.93 -11.60 -14.03
N GLU A 292 -11.00 -12.12 -13.41
CA GLU A 292 -11.19 -12.13 -11.96
C GLU A 292 -10.03 -12.84 -11.24
N PHE A 293 -9.54 -13.95 -11.80
CA PHE A 293 -8.39 -14.65 -11.25
C PHE A 293 -7.13 -13.80 -11.35
N HIS A 294 -6.94 -13.11 -12.47
CA HIS A 294 -5.78 -12.25 -12.66
C HIS A 294 -5.75 -11.09 -11.67
N GLU A 295 -6.90 -10.46 -11.41
CA GLU A 295 -7.03 -9.39 -10.40
C GLU A 295 -6.78 -9.90 -8.98
N ARG A 296 -7.38 -11.04 -8.60
CA ARG A 296 -7.11 -11.67 -7.29
C ARG A 296 -5.63 -12.04 -7.15
N TRP A 297 -5.02 -12.56 -8.21
CA TRP A 297 -3.60 -12.89 -8.25
C TRP A 297 -2.71 -11.66 -8.14
N LYS A 298 -3.10 -10.53 -8.74
CA LYS A 298 -2.43 -9.23 -8.61
C LYS A 298 -2.46 -8.73 -7.17
N LEU A 299 -3.62 -8.75 -6.52
CA LEU A 299 -3.75 -8.30 -5.13
C LEU A 299 -2.98 -9.19 -4.15
N GLU A 300 -3.11 -10.51 -4.27
CA GLU A 300 -2.36 -11.43 -3.41
C GLU A 300 -0.85 -11.42 -3.70
N GLY A 301 -0.46 -11.22 -4.97
CA GLY A 301 0.93 -11.01 -5.36
C GLY A 301 1.53 -9.78 -4.66
N ARG A 302 0.83 -8.65 -4.67
CA ARG A 302 1.24 -7.44 -3.94
C ARG A 302 1.41 -7.73 -2.45
N LYS A 303 0.39 -8.31 -1.79
CA LYS A 303 0.46 -8.65 -0.35
C LYS A 303 1.65 -9.56 -0.04
N TYR A 304 1.84 -10.62 -0.83
CA TYR A 304 2.91 -11.59 -0.63
C TYR A 304 4.31 -10.95 -0.75
N ILE A 305 4.51 -10.10 -1.77
CA ILE A 305 5.78 -9.39 -1.98
C ILE A 305 6.03 -8.40 -0.85
N VAL A 306 5.02 -7.63 -0.41
CA VAL A 306 5.15 -6.73 0.76
C VAL A 306 5.55 -7.52 2.01
N ASP A 307 4.89 -8.64 2.29
CA ASP A 307 5.19 -9.48 3.45
C ASP A 307 6.59 -10.09 3.40
N LEU A 308 7.06 -10.46 2.20
CA LEU A 308 8.39 -11.00 2.00
C LEU A 308 9.47 -9.95 2.26
N GLU A 309 9.30 -8.75 1.68
CA GLU A 309 10.22 -7.64 1.89
C GLU A 309 10.20 -7.14 3.34
N TRP A 310 9.04 -7.12 3.98
CA TRP A 310 8.93 -6.85 5.41
C TRP A 310 9.73 -7.86 6.25
N ARG A 311 9.57 -9.16 5.98
CA ARG A 311 10.34 -10.22 6.66
C ARG A 311 11.83 -10.08 6.39
N ARG A 312 12.22 -9.82 5.14
CA ARG A 312 13.62 -9.58 4.75
C ARG A 312 14.19 -8.40 5.53
N ARG A 313 13.50 -7.27 5.57
CA ARG A 313 13.94 -6.07 6.28
C ARG A 313 14.08 -6.31 7.78
N LYS A 314 13.10 -6.97 8.39
CA LYS A 314 13.13 -7.35 9.81
C LYS A 314 14.30 -8.29 10.14
N MET A 315 14.59 -9.26 9.27
CA MET A 315 15.74 -10.16 9.43
C MET A 315 17.07 -9.42 9.26
N THR A 316 17.19 -8.53 8.28
CA THR A 316 18.42 -7.72 8.11
C THR A 316 18.68 -6.79 9.29
N LEU A 317 17.64 -6.25 9.92
CA LEU A 317 17.79 -5.42 11.11
C LEU A 317 18.33 -6.26 12.28
N ARG A 318 17.75 -7.44 12.52
CA ARG A 318 18.24 -8.39 13.54
C ARG A 318 19.69 -8.78 13.29
N LEU A 319 20.07 -9.06 12.04
CA LEU A 319 21.42 -9.44 11.70
C LEU A 319 22.41 -8.30 11.94
N LYS A 320 22.06 -7.06 11.58
CA LYS A 320 22.88 -5.87 11.84
C LYS A 320 23.04 -5.58 13.33
N ASP A 321 21.99 -5.79 14.12
CA ASP A 321 22.06 -5.60 15.56
C ASP A 321 22.95 -6.67 16.19
N GLU A 322 22.86 -7.92 15.74
CA GLU A 322 23.77 -8.99 16.17
C GLU A 322 25.23 -8.72 15.75
N GLU A 323 25.45 -8.27 14.52
CA GLU A 323 26.77 -7.88 14.01
C GLU A 323 27.39 -6.76 14.86
N LYS A 324 26.62 -5.74 15.24
CA LYS A 324 27.08 -4.68 16.14
C LYS A 324 27.50 -5.23 17.51
N ARG A 325 26.76 -6.22 18.04
CA ARG A 325 27.08 -6.85 19.33
C ARG A 325 28.40 -7.60 19.23
N VAL A 326 28.55 -8.48 18.24
CA VAL A 326 29.79 -9.23 18.00
C VAL A 326 30.98 -8.30 17.80
N VAL A 327 30.85 -7.25 16.98
CA VAL A 327 31.92 -6.28 16.75
C VAL A 327 32.26 -5.50 18.03
N SER A 328 31.29 -5.21 18.88
CA SER A 328 31.55 -4.55 20.17
C SER A 328 32.28 -5.45 21.16
N GLU A 329 31.92 -6.73 21.21
CA GLU A 329 32.57 -7.74 22.05
C GLU A 329 34.00 -8.00 21.56
N GLU A 330 34.20 -8.13 20.25
CA GLU A 330 35.52 -8.27 19.63
C GLU A 330 36.41 -7.05 19.93
N LYS A 331 35.85 -5.84 19.93
CA LYS A 331 36.59 -4.63 20.33
C LYS A 331 37.01 -4.66 21.80
N ILE A 332 36.14 -5.12 22.69
CA ILE A 332 36.44 -5.25 24.12
C ILE A 332 37.54 -6.30 24.33
N GLU A 333 37.43 -7.46 23.67
CA GLU A 333 38.44 -8.51 23.76
C GLU A 333 39.79 -8.05 23.21
N ASN A 334 39.80 -7.38 22.06
CA ASN A 334 41.02 -6.81 21.49
C ASN A 334 41.63 -5.73 22.40
N GLN A 335 40.80 -4.92 23.07
CA GLN A 335 41.31 -3.98 24.08
C GLN A 335 41.87 -4.69 25.31
N ALA A 336 41.24 -5.77 25.78
CA ALA A 336 41.75 -6.59 26.87
C ALA A 336 43.08 -7.25 26.51
N ARG A 337 43.18 -7.87 25.32
CA ARG A 337 44.44 -8.44 24.79
C ARG A 337 45.54 -7.38 24.67
N LYS A 338 45.21 -6.16 24.22
CA LYS A 338 46.18 -5.05 24.19
C LYS A 338 46.64 -4.65 25.59
N LYS A 339 45.73 -4.60 26.56
CA LYS A 339 46.06 -4.28 27.96
C LYS A 339 46.96 -5.35 28.58
N THR A 340 46.69 -6.64 28.36
CA THR A 340 47.53 -7.73 28.90
C THR A 340 48.92 -7.69 28.30
N VAL A 341 49.03 -7.56 26.97
CA VAL A 341 50.34 -7.45 26.28
C VAL A 341 51.11 -6.21 26.74
N ASN A 342 50.44 -5.07 26.95
CA ASN A 342 51.09 -3.86 27.45
C ASN A 342 51.53 -3.99 28.91
N ALA A 343 50.72 -4.63 29.75
CA ALA A 343 51.08 -4.90 31.14
C ALA A 343 52.30 -5.81 31.20
N GLU A 344 52.32 -6.91 30.44
CA GLU A 344 53.45 -7.85 30.37
C GLU A 344 54.73 -7.17 29.86
N LYS A 345 54.63 -6.28 28.86
CA LYS A 345 55.76 -5.43 28.44
C LYS A 345 56.25 -4.51 29.54
N GLY A 346 55.33 -3.89 30.29
CA GLY A 346 55.66 -3.01 31.41
C GLY A 346 56.35 -3.77 32.55
N TRP A 347 55.86 -4.97 32.89
CA TRP A 347 56.51 -5.86 33.86
C TRP A 347 57.91 -6.27 33.41
N ASN A 348 58.09 -6.68 32.15
CA ASN A 348 59.41 -7.01 31.60
C ASN A 348 60.35 -5.79 31.58
N GLU A 349 59.83 -4.58 31.36
CA GLU A 349 60.61 -3.34 31.42
C GLU A 349 60.97 -2.95 32.86
N GLU A 350 60.07 -3.17 33.82
CA GLU A 350 60.31 -3.01 35.25
C GLU A 350 61.35 -4.02 35.75
N GLU A 351 61.26 -5.28 35.33
CA GLU A 351 62.26 -6.31 35.62
C GLU A 351 63.62 -5.99 34.98
N ALA A 352 63.63 -5.52 33.73
CA ALA A 352 64.84 -5.02 33.07
C ALA A 352 65.40 -3.76 33.76
N ARG A 353 64.54 -2.92 34.34
CA ARG A 353 64.93 -1.75 35.14
C ARG A 353 65.52 -2.19 36.47
N GLU A 354 64.89 -3.11 37.20
CA GLU A 354 65.38 -3.64 38.48
C GLU A 354 66.69 -4.40 38.31
N THR A 355 66.85 -5.20 37.26
CA THR A 355 68.14 -5.85 36.95
C THR A 355 69.22 -4.82 36.58
N ARG A 356 68.87 -3.73 35.88
CA ARG A 356 69.80 -2.61 35.60
C ARG A 356 70.15 -1.80 36.85
N VAL A 357 69.17 -1.51 37.70
CA VAL A 357 69.33 -0.76 38.96
C VAL A 357 70.07 -1.60 39.99
N GLY A 358 69.80 -2.91 40.06
CA GLY A 358 70.56 -3.90 40.83
C GLY A 358 72.01 -3.94 40.36
N GLY A 359 72.23 -4.07 39.05
CA GLY A 359 73.59 -3.99 38.48
C GLY A 359 74.29 -2.64 38.75
N TRP A 360 73.55 -1.53 38.84
CA TRP A 360 74.09 -0.23 39.22
C TRP A 360 74.36 -0.08 40.72
N ARG A 361 73.50 -0.67 41.58
CA ARG A 361 73.72 -0.79 43.03
C ARG A 361 74.94 -1.65 43.34
N ASP A 362 75.12 -2.74 42.60
CA ASP A 362 76.30 -3.60 42.72
C ASP A 362 77.58 -2.91 42.21
N PHE A 363 77.46 -2.07 41.17
CA PHE A 363 78.57 -1.26 40.67
C PHE A 363 78.95 -0.12 41.62
N THR A 364 77.98 0.54 42.26
CA THR A 364 78.22 1.61 43.24
C THR A 364 78.74 1.08 44.58
N ASN A 365 78.32 -0.12 44.98
CA ASN A 365 78.80 -0.79 46.18
C ASN A 365 80.07 -1.65 45.97
N GLY A 366 80.48 -1.90 44.73
CA GLY A 366 81.61 -2.76 44.37
C GLY A 366 82.90 -2.00 44.02
N LYS A 367 83.92 -2.06 44.90
CA LYS A 367 85.30 -1.66 44.57
C LYS A 367 85.90 -2.60 43.51
N ASN A 368 86.26 -2.04 42.34
CA ASN A 368 87.15 -2.52 41.27
C ASN A 368 87.44 -4.03 41.16
N LYS A 369 86.91 -4.67 40.09
CA LYS A 369 87.63 -5.74 39.38
C LYS A 369 87.32 -5.72 37.87
N LYS A 370 88.40 -5.80 37.10
CA LYS A 370 88.53 -5.56 35.64
C LYS A 370 88.21 -6.80 34.79
N LYS A 371 87.85 -6.55 33.51
CA LYS A 371 87.83 -7.41 32.28
C LYS A 371 86.41 -7.74 31.78
N THR A 372 86.06 -7.82 30.49
CA THR A 372 86.71 -7.56 29.17
C THR A 372 85.58 -7.44 28.12
N LYS A 373 85.86 -6.69 27.06
CA LYS A 373 85.03 -6.36 25.88
C LYS A 373 84.62 -7.60 25.06
N LYS A 374 83.35 -7.69 24.61
CA LYS A 374 83.00 -8.27 23.31
C LYS A 374 81.67 -7.75 22.76
N GLU A 375 81.70 -7.43 21.47
CA GLU A 375 80.75 -6.65 20.68
C GLU A 375 79.44 -7.40 20.36
N LYS A 376 78.34 -6.64 20.25
CA LYS A 376 77.19 -7.03 19.42
C LYS A 376 76.76 -5.85 18.55
N LYS A 377 76.93 -6.02 17.23
CA LYS A 377 76.30 -5.19 16.18
C LYS A 377 74.79 -5.47 16.20
N GLY A 378 73.98 -4.42 16.37
CA GLY A 378 72.53 -4.45 16.14
C GLY A 378 72.19 -3.53 14.98
N LEU A 379 71.58 -4.09 13.93
CA LEU A 379 71.07 -3.35 12.78
C LEU A 379 69.69 -2.77 13.11
N SER A 380 69.52 -1.49 12.78
CA SER A 380 68.33 -0.64 12.99
C SER A 380 67.15 -1.03 12.10
N VAL A 381 65.92 -0.87 12.61
CA VAL A 381 64.73 -0.59 11.78
C VAL A 381 63.84 0.47 12.48
N PRO A 382 63.32 1.50 11.79
CA PRO A 382 62.68 2.64 12.42
C PRO A 382 61.20 2.42 12.74
N LYS A 383 60.73 3.13 13.76
CA LYS A 383 59.36 3.12 14.30
C LYS A 383 58.50 4.12 13.52
N VAL A 384 57.42 3.66 12.89
CA VAL A 384 56.39 4.54 12.30
C VAL A 384 55.41 4.93 13.40
N ARG A 385 55.29 6.23 13.66
CA ARG A 385 54.32 6.84 14.58
C ARG A 385 52.94 6.84 13.94
N ALA A 386 51.92 6.38 14.67
CA ALA A 386 50.54 6.74 14.41
C ALA A 386 50.05 7.57 15.60
N GLU A 387 49.63 8.79 15.30
CA GLU A 387 49.18 9.82 16.22
C GLU A 387 47.93 9.39 17.01
N THR A 388 47.90 9.84 18.25
CA THR A 388 46.75 9.87 19.14
C THR A 388 45.70 10.84 18.63
N VAL A 389 44.51 10.35 18.29
CA VAL A 389 43.30 11.16 18.27
C VAL A 389 42.45 10.75 19.46
N GLU A 390 42.44 11.60 20.48
CA GLU A 390 41.44 11.55 21.53
C GLU A 390 40.05 11.77 20.92
N ARG A 391 39.11 10.89 21.25
CA ARG A 391 37.68 11.25 21.21
C ARG A 391 37.04 10.81 22.52
N LYS A 392 36.93 11.81 23.40
CA LYS A 392 35.83 11.92 24.37
C LYS A 392 34.51 12.06 23.58
N ASP A 393 33.42 11.77 24.29
CA ASP A 393 32.02 11.94 23.91
C ASP A 393 31.32 10.66 23.41
N MET A 394 30.80 9.91 24.39
CA MET A 394 29.66 9.02 24.20
C MET A 394 28.42 9.70 24.79
N PRO A 395 27.45 10.16 23.98
CA PRO A 395 26.11 10.39 24.49
C PRO A 395 25.33 9.06 24.47
N LYS A 396 24.92 8.63 25.67
CA LYS A 396 23.74 7.79 25.83
C LYS A 396 22.54 8.57 25.28
N PHE A 397 21.73 8.01 24.38
CA PHE A 397 20.26 8.14 24.44
C PHE A 397 19.51 7.36 23.33
N ALA A 398 18.31 6.91 23.71
CA ALA A 398 17.11 6.66 22.91
C ALA A 398 17.03 5.41 22.01
N LEU A 399 16.74 4.27 22.63
CA LEU A 399 15.92 3.22 22.00
C LEU A 399 14.47 3.73 21.93
N GLY A 400 14.11 4.39 20.83
CA GLY A 400 12.74 4.88 20.65
C GLY A 400 12.36 5.35 19.26
N ARG A 401 13.17 5.11 18.21
CA ARG A 401 12.85 5.55 16.83
C ARG A 401 13.24 4.58 15.71
N ASP A 402 13.47 3.30 16.00
CA ASP A 402 13.75 2.30 14.95
C ASP A 402 12.56 1.36 14.73
N ARG A 403 11.35 1.92 14.59
CA ARG A 403 10.26 1.15 13.99
C ARG A 403 10.52 1.14 12.48
N VAL A 404 10.88 -0.02 11.94
CA VAL A 404 10.85 -0.24 10.49
C VAL A 404 9.40 -0.03 10.06
N LEU A 405 9.15 1.02 9.29
CA LEU A 405 7.87 1.26 8.65
C LEU A 405 7.70 0.24 7.52
N ARG A 406 6.48 -0.25 7.34
CA ARG A 406 6.19 -1.15 6.24
C ARG A 406 6.34 -0.42 4.90
N PRO A 407 6.71 -1.09 3.80
CA PRO A 407 6.84 -0.44 2.49
C PRO A 407 5.58 0.32 2.01
N ASP A 408 4.40 -0.08 2.46
CA ASP A 408 3.10 0.58 2.23
C ASP A 408 2.85 1.80 3.14
N GLU A 409 3.56 1.92 4.27
CA GLU A 409 3.51 3.07 5.18
C GLU A 409 4.50 4.19 4.75
N ILE A 410 5.34 3.94 3.75
CA ILE A 410 6.31 4.90 3.20
C ILE A 410 5.79 5.40 1.85
N ASN A 411 4.85 6.34 1.90
CA ASN A 411 4.45 7.14 0.75
C ASN A 411 4.77 8.61 0.97
#